data_AF-A0A238KWB6-F1
#
_entry.id   AF-A0A238KWB6-F1
#
_cell.length_a   1.000
_cell.length_b   1.000
_cell.length_c   1.000
_cell.angle_alpha   90.00
_cell.angle_beta   90.00
_cell.angle_gamma   90.00
#
_symmetry.space_group_name_H-M   'P 1'
#
loop_
_entity.id
_entity.type
_entity.pdbx_description
1 polymer ?
#
loop_
_entity_poly.entity_id
_entity_poly.type
_entity_poly.pdbx_seq_one_letter_code
_entity_poly.pdbx_strand_id
1 'polypeptide(L)'
;MSRISRNISIIIRSERLIAQRHLAVLRQQTIMIAAAGIAAGVGLIMLNVSAYLALSDIVSQSAAALIVAVVNVVLAGILIAVAGKSNVEQETAPVAEVRDMALEDLEAEILSAAAEAKAATDALRQMAKNPLGTIAPGLAGTVVSAVVKNLKN
;
A
#
# COMPACT_ATOMS: atom_id res chain seq x y z
N MET A 1 -0.68 25.48 -32.65
CA MET A 1 -0.42 24.61 -31.48
C MET A 1 -1.69 23.82 -31.18
N SER A 2 -1.62 22.49 -31.16
CA SER A 2 -2.82 21.65 -30.98
C SER A 2 -3.38 21.79 -29.57
N ARG A 3 -4.70 21.62 -29.40
CA ARG A 3 -5.37 21.66 -28.08
C ARG A 3 -4.74 20.67 -27.08
N ILE A 4 -4.20 19.57 -27.58
CA ILE A 4 -3.55 18.50 -26.82
C ILE A 4 -2.24 19.00 -26.17
N SER A 5 -1.38 19.72 -26.90
CA SER A 5 -0.10 20.18 -26.34
C SER A 5 -0.30 21.22 -25.23
N ARG A 6 -1.34 22.05 -25.36
CA ARG A 6 -1.72 23.03 -24.32
C ARG A 6 -2.23 22.34 -23.06
N ASN A 7 -3.11 21.34 -23.19
CA ASN A 7 -3.63 20.60 -22.05
C ASN A 7 -2.54 19.82 -21.31
N ILE A 8 -1.62 19.15 -22.03
CA ILE A 8 -0.47 18.46 -21.43
C ILE A 8 0.45 19.45 -20.68
N SER A 9 0.73 20.62 -21.28
CA SER A 9 1.55 21.65 -20.63
C SER A 9 0.90 22.18 -19.36
N ILE A 10 -0.43 22.32 -19.34
CA ILE A 10 -1.18 22.71 -18.14
C ILE A 10 -1.02 21.63 -17.07
N ILE A 11 -1.31 20.36 -17.39
CA ILE A 11 -1.21 19.22 -16.46
C ILE A 11 0.16 19.15 -15.79
N ILE A 12 1.24 19.13 -16.58
CA ILE A 12 2.62 19.05 -16.07
C ILE A 12 2.95 20.26 -15.17
N ARG A 13 2.49 21.46 -15.55
CA ARG A 13 2.74 22.67 -14.75
C ARG A 13 1.96 22.65 -13.43
N SER A 14 0.72 22.17 -13.43
CA SER A 14 -0.07 21.99 -12.20
C SER A 14 0.53 20.91 -11.29
N GLU A 15 0.94 19.76 -11.82
CA GLU A 15 1.58 18.71 -11.00
C GLU A 15 2.88 19.20 -10.38
N ARG A 16 3.70 19.95 -11.14
CA ARG A 16 4.92 20.55 -10.60
C ARG A 16 4.63 21.55 -9.48
N LEU A 17 3.59 22.36 -9.60
CA LEU A 17 3.18 23.31 -8.55
C LEU A 17 2.64 22.61 -7.30
N ILE A 18 1.88 21.53 -7.47
CA ILE A 18 1.36 20.69 -6.37
C ILE A 18 2.52 20.03 -5.64
N ALA A 19 3.44 19.37 -6.36
CA ALA A 19 4.62 18.73 -5.78
C ALA A 19 5.51 19.74 -5.03
N GLN A 20 5.74 20.92 -5.59
CA GLN A 20 6.52 21.97 -4.93
C GLN A 20 5.86 22.48 -3.63
N ARG A 21 4.53 22.64 -3.61
CA ARG A 21 3.80 23.03 -2.39
C ARG A 21 3.87 21.94 -1.33
N HIS A 22 3.64 20.67 -1.68
CA HIS A 22 3.75 19.57 -0.73
C HIS A 22 5.15 19.50 -0.12
N LEU A 23 6.20 19.63 -0.93
CA LEU A 23 7.58 19.65 -0.43
C LEU A 23 7.87 20.85 0.47
N ALA A 24 7.34 22.04 0.15
CA ALA A 24 7.53 23.23 0.98
C ALA A 24 6.85 23.11 2.35
N VAL A 25 5.61 22.60 2.38
CA VAL A 25 4.86 22.35 3.62
C VAL A 25 5.56 21.28 4.46
N LEU A 26 5.95 20.15 3.86
CA LEU A 26 6.69 19.09 4.55
C LEU A 26 8.01 19.58 5.11
N ARG A 27 8.77 20.41 4.36
CA ARG A 27 10.05 20.96 4.82
C ARG A 27 9.87 21.88 6.02
N GLN A 28 8.93 22.82 5.95
CA GLN A 28 8.72 23.80 7.02
C GLN A 28 8.13 23.15 8.28
N GLN A 29 7.19 22.21 8.09
CA GLN A 29 6.61 21.43 9.17
C GLN A 29 7.66 20.55 9.86
N THR A 30 8.53 19.88 9.10
CA THR A 30 9.62 19.06 9.68
C THR A 30 10.56 19.88 10.55
N ILE A 31 10.94 21.10 10.13
CA ILE A 31 11.83 21.96 10.92
C ILE A 31 11.15 22.38 12.23
N MET A 32 9.88 22.79 12.19
CA MET A 32 9.16 23.20 13.41
C MET A 32 8.93 22.03 14.36
N ILE A 33 8.58 20.84 13.83
CA ILE A 33 8.44 19.61 14.64
C ILE A 33 9.78 19.21 15.26
N ALA A 34 10.88 19.27 14.49
CA ALA A 34 12.21 18.98 15.01
C ALA A 34 12.61 19.97 16.12
N ALA A 35 12.39 21.28 15.91
CA ALA A 35 12.66 22.30 16.91
C ALA A 35 11.80 22.10 18.17
N ALA A 36 10.51 21.80 18.00
CA ALA A 36 9.61 21.48 19.11
C ALA A 36 10.06 20.22 19.86
N GLY A 37 10.52 19.18 19.15
CA GLY A 37 11.06 17.97 19.74
C GLY A 37 12.32 18.23 20.58
N ILE A 38 13.23 19.06 20.08
CA ILE A 38 14.42 19.49 20.84
C ILE A 38 14.00 20.27 22.09
N ALA A 39 13.12 21.26 21.94
CA ALA A 39 12.65 22.08 23.05
C ALA A 39 11.94 21.22 24.11
N ALA A 40 11.10 20.28 23.70
CA ALA A 40 10.44 19.32 24.59
C ALA A 40 11.45 18.42 25.31
N GLY A 41 12.47 17.93 24.61
CA GLY A 41 13.54 17.12 25.20
C GLY A 41 14.32 17.88 26.27
N VAL A 42 14.73 19.12 25.98
CA VAL A 42 15.41 19.99 26.95
C VAL A 42 14.49 20.30 28.14
N GLY A 43 13.22 20.61 27.88
CA GLY A 43 12.22 20.84 28.92
C GLY A 43 12.04 19.63 29.84
N LEU A 44 12.01 18.41 29.28
CA LEU A 44 11.88 17.17 30.04
C LEU A 44 13.11 16.89 30.91
N ILE A 45 14.32 17.18 30.42
CA ILE A 45 15.55 17.09 31.21
C ILE A 45 15.49 18.08 32.38
N MET A 46 15.14 19.34 32.11
CA MET A 46 15.08 20.38 33.15
C MET A 46 13.97 20.10 34.16
N LEU A 47 12.85 19.51 33.73
CA LEU A 47 11.78 19.06 34.63
C LEU A 47 12.30 17.99 35.60
N ASN A 48 13.09 17.04 35.12
CA ASN A 48 13.71 16.02 35.96
C ASN A 48 14.72 16.61 36.95
N VAL A 49 15.56 17.54 36.49
CA VAL A 49 16.51 18.26 37.36
C VAL A 49 15.76 19.04 38.43
N SER A 50 14.72 19.78 38.06
CA SER A 50 13.87 20.53 38.97
C SER A 50 13.19 19.63 40.00
N ALA A 51 12.59 18.52 39.55
CA ALA A 51 11.93 17.56 40.43
C ALA A 51 12.93 16.93 41.41
N TYR A 52 14.12 16.53 40.93
CA TYR A 52 15.17 15.97 41.78
C TYR A 52 15.64 16.97 42.83
N LEU A 53 15.93 18.21 42.44
CA LEU A 53 16.36 19.26 43.37
C LEU A 53 15.31 19.51 44.44
N ALA A 54 14.05 19.68 44.06
CA ALA A 54 12.95 19.87 45.00
C ALA A 54 12.74 18.68 45.95
N LEU A 55 12.90 17.45 45.46
CA LEU A 55 12.81 16.26 46.32
C LEU A 55 14.01 16.13 47.25
N SER A 56 15.20 16.50 46.78
CA SER A 56 16.44 16.38 47.56
C SER A 56 16.48 17.29 48.79
N ASP A 57 15.61 18.31 48.84
CA ASP A 57 15.43 19.16 50.02
C ASP A 57 14.63 18.45 51.15
N ILE A 58 13.84 17.43 50.79
CA ILE A 58 12.89 16.77 51.70
C ILE A 58 13.34 15.34 52.04
N VAL A 59 13.98 14.65 51.08
CA VAL A 59 14.45 13.27 51.23
C VAL A 59 15.94 13.15 50.91
N SER A 60 16.57 12.01 51.24
CA SER A 60 17.96 11.77 50.88
C SER A 60 18.14 11.80 49.36
N GLN A 61 19.32 12.21 48.90
CA GLN A 61 19.66 12.28 47.47
C GLN A 61 19.44 10.95 46.73
N SER A 62 19.77 9.83 47.37
CA SER A 62 19.53 8.49 46.80
C SER A 62 18.05 8.17 46.67
N ALA A 63 17.23 8.53 47.66
CA ALA A 63 15.78 8.36 47.60
C ALA A 63 15.14 9.27 46.55
N ALA A 64 15.58 10.52 46.45
CA ALA A 64 15.12 11.46 45.42
C ALA A 64 15.37 10.93 44.01
N ALA A 65 16.60 10.47 43.74
CA ALA A 65 16.97 9.88 42.45
C ALA A 65 16.11 8.65 42.13
N LEU A 66 15.88 7.77 43.11
CA LEU A 66 15.07 6.57 42.93
C LEU A 66 13.60 6.91 42.59
N ILE A 67 13.00 7.87 43.31
CA ILE A 67 11.62 8.30 43.05
C ILE A 67 11.48 8.87 41.64
N VAL A 68 12.39 9.78 41.26
CA VAL A 68 12.39 10.39 39.91
C VAL A 68 12.57 9.30 38.83
N ALA A 69 13.45 8.32 39.05
CA ALA A 69 13.64 7.20 38.13
C ALA A 69 12.36 6.36 37.96
N VAL A 70 11.71 5.99 39.07
CA VAL A 70 10.45 5.21 39.03
C VAL A 70 9.36 5.97 38.29
N VAL A 71 9.20 7.28 38.55
CA VAL A 71 8.23 8.12 37.86
C VAL A 71 8.50 8.14 36.34
N ASN A 72 9.76 8.28 35.92
CA ASN A 72 10.11 8.23 34.50
C ASN A 72 9.81 6.87 33.85
N VAL A 73 10.04 5.76 34.54
CA VAL A 73 9.70 4.42 34.04
C VAL A 73 8.20 4.27 33.84
N VAL A 74 7.39 4.75 34.79
CA VAL A 74 5.92 4.75 34.66
C VAL A 74 5.48 5.64 33.49
N LEU A 75 6.04 6.85 33.37
CA LEU A 75 5.77 7.77 32.25
C LEU A 75 6.13 7.14 30.90
N ALA A 76 7.28 6.48 30.79
CA ALA A 76 7.69 5.77 29.58
C ALA A 76 6.69 4.65 29.23
N GLY A 77 6.25 3.86 30.21
CA GLY A 77 5.22 2.84 30.01
C GLY A 77 3.91 3.41 29.47
N ILE A 78 3.45 4.54 30.03
CA ILE A 78 2.25 5.25 29.55
C ILE A 78 2.45 5.74 28.11
N LEU A 79 3.59 6.38 27.81
CA LEU A 79 3.87 6.90 26.48
C LEU A 79 3.93 5.77 25.43
N ILE A 80 4.52 4.62 25.75
CA ILE A 80 4.55 3.45 24.87
C ILE A 80 3.13 2.94 24.60
N ALA A 81 2.30 2.83 25.65
CA ALA A 81 0.91 2.37 25.51
C ALA A 81 0.07 3.33 24.66
N VAL A 82 0.27 4.63 24.77
CA VAL A 82 -0.41 5.64 23.95
C VAL A 82 0.11 5.62 22.52
N ALA A 83 1.43 5.57 22.32
CA ALA A 83 2.05 5.54 20.99
C ALA A 83 1.62 4.31 20.19
N GLY A 84 1.53 3.14 20.83
CA GLY A 84 1.06 1.91 20.18
C GLY A 84 -0.38 1.98 19.67
N LYS A 85 -1.22 2.86 20.22
CA LYS A 85 -2.62 3.02 19.78
C LYS A 85 -2.80 4.01 18.64
N SER A 86 -1.83 4.88 18.35
CA SER A 86 -2.16 6.19 17.78
C SER A 86 -1.83 6.42 16.30
N ASN A 87 -1.45 5.42 15.48
CA ASN A 87 -1.18 5.72 14.06
C ASN A 87 -1.28 4.56 13.06
N VAL A 88 -1.16 3.30 13.49
CA VAL A 88 -1.05 2.20 12.52
C VAL A 88 -2.39 1.92 11.82
N GLU A 89 -3.50 1.95 12.56
CA GLU A 89 -4.82 1.59 12.01
C GLU A 89 -5.37 2.64 11.03
N GLN A 90 -5.21 3.94 11.32
CA GLN A 90 -5.76 5.02 10.49
C GLN A 90 -4.95 5.28 9.23
N GLU A 91 -3.61 5.17 9.28
CA GLU A 91 -2.79 5.37 8.08
C GLU A 91 -2.83 4.17 7.12
N THR A 92 -3.12 2.96 7.63
CA THR A 92 -3.20 1.76 6.80
C THR A 92 -4.60 1.46 6.29
N ALA A 93 -5.67 2.00 6.90
CA ALA A 93 -7.05 1.72 6.47
C ALA A 93 -7.31 1.99 4.97
N PRO A 94 -6.89 3.13 4.37
CA PRO A 94 -7.10 3.37 2.94
C PRO A 94 -6.27 2.42 2.05
N VAL A 95 -5.07 2.05 2.50
CA VAL A 95 -4.18 1.12 1.78
C VAL A 95 -4.73 -0.31 1.85
N ALA A 96 -5.32 -0.69 3.00
CA ALA A 96 -6.01 -1.96 3.18
C ALA A 96 -7.25 -2.05 2.29
N GLU A 97 -8.05 -0.99 2.21
CA GLU A 97 -9.24 -0.94 1.34
C GLU A 97 -8.86 -1.09 -0.14
N VAL A 98 -7.84 -0.37 -0.63
CA VAL A 98 -7.35 -0.52 -2.01
C VAL A 98 -6.79 -1.92 -2.28
N ARG A 99 -6.07 -2.52 -1.32
CA ARG A 99 -5.60 -3.90 -1.43
C ARG A 99 -6.77 -4.87 -1.52
N ASP A 100 -7.77 -4.70 -0.68
CA ASP A 100 -8.91 -5.62 -0.61
C ASP A 100 -9.75 -5.55 -1.91
N MET A 101 -9.95 -4.35 -2.47
CA MET A 101 -10.53 -4.18 -3.81
C MET A 101 -9.71 -4.88 -4.90
N ALA A 102 -8.37 -4.74 -4.86
CA ALA A 102 -7.49 -5.39 -5.84
C ALA A 102 -7.49 -6.93 -5.69
N LEU A 103 -7.66 -7.46 -4.48
CA LEU A 103 -7.79 -8.90 -4.24
C LEU A 103 -9.14 -9.43 -4.75
N GLU A 104 -10.22 -8.67 -4.57
CA GLU A 104 -11.54 -9.02 -5.09
C GLU A 104 -11.56 -9.07 -6.62
N ASP A 105 -10.94 -8.09 -7.29
CA ASP A 105 -10.78 -8.08 -8.75
C ASP A 105 -9.95 -9.28 -9.24
N LEU A 106 -8.87 -9.61 -8.54
CA LEU A 106 -8.03 -10.77 -8.87
C LEU A 106 -8.80 -12.10 -8.72
N GLU A 107 -9.62 -12.23 -7.68
CA GLU A 107 -10.45 -13.42 -7.46
C GLU A 107 -11.46 -13.60 -8.60
N ALA A 108 -12.08 -12.51 -9.06
CA ALA A 108 -12.97 -12.53 -10.22
C ALA A 108 -12.25 -12.96 -11.51
N GLU A 109 -11.03 -12.47 -11.75
CA GLU A 109 -10.22 -12.86 -12.91
C GLU A 109 -9.79 -14.34 -12.85
N ILE A 110 -9.38 -14.84 -11.67
CA ILE A 110 -8.98 -16.25 -11.50
C ILE A 110 -10.16 -17.19 -11.75
N LEU A 111 -11.35 -16.85 -11.25
CA LEU A 111 -12.56 -17.65 -11.48
C LEU A 111 -12.93 -17.68 -12.97
N SER A 112 -12.81 -16.56 -13.68
CA SER A 112 -13.08 -16.51 -15.12
C SER A 112 -12.06 -17.34 -15.91
N ALA A 113 -10.76 -17.20 -15.60
CA ALA A 113 -9.69 -17.95 -16.26
C ALA A 113 -9.81 -19.46 -16.00
N ALA A 114 -10.20 -19.86 -14.78
CA ALA A 114 -10.45 -21.26 -14.46
C ALA A 114 -11.66 -21.82 -15.23
N ALA A 115 -12.72 -21.03 -15.39
CA ALA A 115 -13.89 -21.41 -16.18
C ALA A 115 -13.55 -21.57 -17.67
N GLU A 116 -12.77 -20.65 -18.24
CA GLU A 116 -12.30 -20.73 -19.63
C GLU A 116 -11.38 -21.93 -19.86
N ALA A 117 -10.43 -22.18 -18.95
CA ALA A 117 -9.55 -23.35 -19.04
C ALA A 117 -10.33 -24.67 -18.96
N LYS A 118 -11.36 -24.73 -18.11
CA LYS A 118 -12.27 -25.88 -18.01
C LYS A 118 -13.09 -26.06 -19.30
N ALA A 119 -13.63 -24.98 -19.85
CA ALA A 119 -14.37 -25.03 -21.11
C ALA A 119 -13.48 -25.49 -22.28
N ALA A 120 -12.23 -25.03 -22.34
CA ALA A 120 -11.27 -25.45 -23.36
C ALA A 120 -10.90 -26.94 -23.23
N THR A 121 -10.69 -27.42 -22.00
CA THR A 121 -10.41 -28.85 -21.76
C THR A 121 -11.63 -29.74 -22.02
N ASP A 122 -12.83 -29.30 -21.68
CA ASP A 122 -14.07 -30.02 -21.98
C ASP A 122 -14.33 -30.09 -23.50
N ALA A 123 -14.07 -29.01 -24.24
CA ALA A 123 -14.16 -28.99 -25.71
C ALA A 123 -13.16 -29.96 -26.36
N LEU A 124 -11.91 -29.98 -25.89
CA LEU A 124 -10.90 -30.95 -26.34
C LEU A 124 -11.32 -32.39 -26.03
N ARG A 125 -11.82 -32.64 -24.82
CA ARG A 125 -12.28 -33.97 -24.38
C ARG A 125 -13.49 -34.44 -25.18
N GLN A 126 -14.39 -33.55 -25.56
CA GLN A 126 -15.57 -33.86 -26.36
C GLN A 126 -15.20 -34.14 -27.83
N MET A 127 -14.24 -33.40 -28.39
CA MET A 127 -13.62 -33.71 -29.70
C MET A 127 -12.96 -35.08 -29.69
N ALA A 128 -12.18 -35.40 -28.66
CA ALA A 128 -11.50 -36.69 -28.53
C ALA A 128 -12.48 -37.87 -28.35
N LYS A 129 -13.62 -37.63 -27.69
CA LYS A 129 -14.67 -38.65 -27.51
C LYS A 129 -15.53 -38.85 -28.77
N ASN A 130 -15.69 -37.82 -29.62
CA ASN A 130 -16.49 -37.89 -30.86
C ASN A 130 -15.72 -37.38 -32.09
N PRO A 131 -14.58 -38.01 -32.47
CA PRO A 131 -13.79 -37.58 -33.62
C PRO A 131 -14.54 -37.75 -34.96
N LEU A 132 -15.60 -38.57 -34.98
CA LEU A 132 -16.37 -38.95 -36.16
C LEU A 132 -17.79 -38.34 -36.20
N GLY A 133 -18.24 -37.68 -35.13
CA GLY A 133 -19.59 -37.08 -35.05
C GLY A 133 -19.67 -35.64 -35.58
N THR A 134 -18.54 -34.93 -35.62
CA THR A 134 -18.44 -33.54 -36.11
C THR A 134 -17.87 -33.43 -37.53
N ILE A 135 -17.48 -34.53 -38.16
CA ILE A 135 -17.39 -34.57 -39.62
C ILE A 135 -18.83 -34.70 -40.14
N ALA A 136 -19.55 -33.59 -40.15
CA ALA A 136 -20.68 -33.48 -41.05
C ALA A 136 -20.15 -33.80 -42.46
N PRO A 137 -20.81 -34.66 -43.26
CA PRO A 137 -20.31 -35.14 -44.55
C PRO A 137 -19.92 -34.03 -45.56
N GLY A 138 -20.23 -32.76 -45.29
CA GLY A 138 -19.91 -31.61 -46.13
C GLY A 138 -18.54 -30.95 -45.93
N LEU A 139 -17.82 -31.17 -44.81
CA LEU A 139 -16.57 -30.42 -44.53
C LEU A 139 -15.27 -31.20 -44.85
N ALA A 140 -15.32 -32.54 -44.88
CA ALA A 140 -14.17 -33.33 -45.33
C ALA A 140 -13.82 -33.06 -46.80
N GLY A 141 -14.83 -32.79 -47.64
CA GLY A 141 -14.64 -32.49 -49.07
C GLY A 141 -13.93 -31.15 -49.32
N THR A 142 -14.18 -30.13 -48.50
CA THR A 142 -13.57 -28.79 -48.67
C THR A 142 -12.12 -28.74 -48.21
N VAL A 143 -11.75 -29.46 -47.15
CA VAL A 143 -10.33 -29.53 -46.72
C VAL A 143 -9.51 -30.37 -47.69
N VAL A 144 -10.02 -31.52 -48.13
CA VAL A 144 -9.31 -32.38 -49.10
C VAL A 144 -9.15 -31.67 -50.44
N SER A 145 -10.17 -30.98 -50.95
CA SER A 145 -10.07 -30.22 -52.20
C SER A 145 -9.13 -29.00 -52.10
N ALA A 146 -9.08 -28.32 -50.95
CA ALA A 146 -8.14 -27.21 -50.73
C ALA A 146 -6.67 -27.68 -50.66
N VAL A 147 -6.42 -28.85 -50.08
CA VAL A 147 -5.07 -29.45 -50.02
C VAL A 147 -4.63 -29.98 -51.39
N VAL A 148 -5.51 -30.70 -52.10
CA VAL A 148 -5.21 -31.23 -53.44
C VAL A 148 -5.00 -30.11 -54.47
N LYS A 149 -5.73 -28.99 -54.36
CA LYS A 149 -5.56 -27.84 -55.24
C LYS A 149 -4.22 -27.11 -55.05
N ASN A 150 -3.66 -27.14 -53.84
CA ASN A 150 -2.35 -26.55 -53.56
C ASN A 150 -1.16 -27.48 -53.88
N LEU A 151 -1.39 -28.78 -54.05
CA LEU A 151 -0.36 -29.74 -54.47
C LEU A 151 -0.25 -29.88 -55.99
N LYS A 152 -1.16 -29.27 -56.76
CA LYS A 152 -1.18 -29.30 -58.23
C LYS A 152 -0.71 -27.98 -58.87
N ASN A 153 -0.20 -27.04 -58.07
CA ASN A 153 0.54 -25.86 -58.53
C ASN A 153 2.04 -26.07 -58.30
#